data_AF-A0A4Z2BL54-F1
#
_entry.id   AF-A0A4Z2BL54-F1
#
_cell.length_a   1.000
_cell.length_b   1.000
_cell.length_c   1.000
_cell.angle_alpha   90.00
_cell.angle_beta   90.00
_cell.angle_gamma   90.00
#
_symmetry.space_group_name_H-M   'P 1'
#
loop_
_entity.id
_entity.type
_entity.pdbx_description
1 polymer ?
#
loop_
_entity_poly.entity_id
_entity_poly.type
_entity_poly.pdbx_seq_one_letter_code
_entity_poly.pdbx_strand_id
1 'polypeptide(L)'
;MHCLHPGDLFPFTRKPLFIIVDSSNSTAYKNFTNLFGQPLVCLLSPTTYPKGVQDQSQRGSLFTLFLYSPLLAFSSVCGLNSVRAGLWERAQEFLRKVYRDIGQMITRSRTIDQAFLQFFGDEFLRLLLIRFVFCSAALRLHKLFRESQSFPESYPELPKKDTVESGLLQKHVLELAAMLDVRNLFWEESQETY
;
A
#
# COMPACT_ATOMS: atom_id res chain seq x y z
N MET A 1 28.42 -0.24 4.08
CA MET A 1 27.06 -0.18 4.65
C MET A 1 26.61 -1.62 4.87
N HIS A 2 26.41 -2.05 6.13
CA HIS A 2 25.91 -3.38 6.44
C HIS A 2 24.38 -3.34 6.39
N CYS A 3 23.77 -3.91 5.35
CA CYS A 3 22.32 -4.06 5.25
C CYS A 3 21.92 -5.49 5.54
N LEU A 4 20.74 -5.68 6.13
CA LEU A 4 20.10 -7.00 6.20
C LEU A 4 19.71 -7.40 4.78
N HIS A 5 20.25 -8.51 4.28
CA HIS A 5 19.96 -9.06 2.96
C HIS A 5 18.85 -10.12 3.07
N PRO A 6 18.00 -10.33 2.05
CA PRO A 6 17.02 -11.41 2.05
C PRO A 6 17.61 -12.78 2.39
N GLY A 7 18.84 -13.04 1.93
CA GLY A 7 19.57 -14.27 2.20
C GLY A 7 19.88 -14.51 3.69
N ASP A 8 20.01 -13.45 4.48
CA ASP A 8 20.22 -13.55 5.92
C ASP A 8 18.95 -14.05 6.64
N LEU A 9 17.79 -13.94 5.98
CA LEU A 9 16.51 -14.37 6.52
C LEU A 9 16.12 -15.80 6.11
N PHE A 10 16.88 -16.47 5.23
CA PHE A 10 16.59 -17.85 4.84
C PHE A 10 16.40 -18.81 6.02
N PRO A 11 17.16 -18.72 7.13
CA PRO A 11 16.91 -19.63 8.25
C PRO A 11 15.50 -19.51 8.83
N PHE A 12 14.89 -18.33 8.77
CA PHE A 12 13.57 -18.02 9.30
C PHE A 12 12.44 -18.37 8.33
N THR A 13 12.70 -18.50 7.02
CA THR A 13 11.69 -18.90 6.03
C THR A 13 11.34 -20.40 6.09
N ARG A 14 11.91 -21.15 7.04
CA ARG A 14 11.45 -22.50 7.41
C ARG A 14 10.10 -22.51 8.14
N LYS A 15 9.58 -21.34 8.51
CA LYS A 15 8.23 -21.11 9.03
C LYS A 15 7.56 -19.99 8.23
N PRO A 16 6.22 -19.86 8.30
CA PRO A 16 5.54 -18.70 7.74
C PRO A 16 6.19 -17.39 8.20
N LEU A 17 6.59 -16.53 7.26
CA LEU A 17 7.26 -15.26 7.54
C LEU A 17 6.60 -14.09 6.79
N PHE A 18 6.24 -13.05 7.53
CA PHE A 18 5.70 -11.79 7.00
C PHE A 18 6.66 -10.66 7.33
N ILE A 19 7.11 -9.89 6.33
CA ILE A 19 8.11 -8.84 6.51
C ILE A 19 7.60 -7.53 5.91
N ILE A 20 7.85 -6.43 6.60
CA ILE A 20 7.70 -5.07 6.06
C ILE A 20 9.10 -4.49 5.92
N VAL A 21 9.47 -4.10 4.71
CA VAL A 21 10.79 -3.55 4.39
C VAL A 21 10.63 -2.09 4.00
N ASP A 22 10.80 -1.20 4.97
CA ASP A 22 10.78 0.25 4.78
C ASP A 22 12.22 0.77 4.68
N SER A 23 12.74 0.81 3.45
CA SER A 23 14.15 1.07 3.17
C SER A 23 14.36 1.58 1.75
N SER A 24 15.41 2.38 1.54
CA SER A 24 15.85 2.80 0.20
C SER A 24 16.34 1.64 -0.68
N ASN A 25 16.50 0.44 -0.12
CA ASN A 25 16.87 -0.78 -0.84
C ASN A 25 15.82 -1.90 -0.66
N SER A 26 14.56 -1.54 -0.43
CA SER A 26 13.45 -2.50 -0.23
C SER A 26 13.30 -3.49 -1.39
N THR A 27 13.59 -3.07 -2.62
CA THR A 27 13.50 -3.87 -3.85
C THR A 27 14.41 -5.08 -3.87
N ALA A 28 15.44 -5.15 -3.01
CA ALA A 28 16.25 -6.36 -2.84
C ALA A 28 15.41 -7.58 -2.45
N TYR A 29 14.28 -7.36 -1.76
CA TYR A 29 13.36 -8.41 -1.30
C TYR A 29 12.30 -8.80 -2.35
N LYS A 30 12.28 -8.15 -3.52
CA LYS A 30 11.30 -8.46 -4.58
C LYS A 30 11.49 -9.85 -5.18
N ASN A 31 12.72 -10.36 -5.17
CA ASN A 31 13.09 -11.68 -5.69
C ASN A 31 13.51 -12.62 -4.55
N PHE A 32 12.81 -12.58 -3.41
CA PHE A 32 13.14 -13.41 -2.27
C PHE A 32 12.81 -14.88 -2.57
N THR A 33 13.82 -15.68 -2.91
CA THR A 33 13.64 -17.11 -3.20
C THR A 33 13.00 -17.86 -2.03
N ASN A 34 11.81 -18.43 -2.24
CA ASN A 34 11.18 -19.30 -1.25
C ASN A 34 11.77 -20.72 -1.28
N LEU A 35 12.80 -20.96 -0.47
CA LEU A 35 13.54 -22.23 -0.45
C LEU A 35 12.80 -23.39 0.24
N PHE A 36 11.82 -23.10 1.11
CA PHE A 36 11.20 -24.11 1.98
C PHE A 36 9.70 -24.31 1.72
N GLY A 37 9.13 -23.61 0.74
CA GLY A 37 7.71 -23.70 0.37
C GLY A 37 6.75 -23.21 1.46
N GLN A 38 7.26 -22.53 2.50
CA GLN A 38 6.42 -21.92 3.54
C GLN A 38 5.87 -20.58 3.06
N PRO A 39 4.74 -20.11 3.60
CA PRO A 39 4.20 -18.78 3.29
C PRO A 39 5.24 -17.70 3.56
N LEU A 40 5.52 -16.89 2.56
CA LEU A 40 6.43 -15.75 2.67
C LEU A 40 5.77 -14.56 2.01
N VAL A 41 5.57 -13.48 2.77
CA VAL A 41 5.08 -12.21 2.22
C VAL A 41 6.01 -11.09 2.64
N CYS A 42 6.42 -10.26 1.67
CA CYS A 42 7.14 -9.02 1.92
C CYS A 42 6.33 -7.84 1.41
N LEU A 43 6.16 -6.81 2.23
CA LEU A 43 5.62 -5.51 1.84
C LEU A 43 6.78 -4.52 1.74
N LEU A 44 7.00 -3.95 0.57
CA LEU A 44 8.20 -3.18 0.22
C LEU A 44 7.81 -1.72 0.04
N SER A 45 8.51 -0.81 0.74
CA SER A 45 8.32 0.63 0.55
C SER A 45 8.75 1.06 -0.85
N PRO A 46 8.25 2.19 -1.37
CA PRO A 46 8.90 2.92 -2.45
C PRO A 46 10.38 3.17 -2.15
N THR A 47 11.23 3.12 -3.17
CA THR A 47 12.66 3.49 -3.04
C THR A 47 12.90 4.95 -3.40
N THR A 48 11.94 5.57 -4.09
CA THR A 48 12.00 6.96 -4.54
C THR A 48 10.69 7.65 -4.16
N TYR A 49 10.76 8.89 -3.67
CA TYR A 49 9.59 9.69 -3.37
C TYR A 49 9.68 11.03 -4.13
N PRO A 50 8.57 11.61 -4.57
CA PRO A 50 8.59 12.89 -5.29
C PRO A 50 9.23 14.02 -4.47
N LYS A 51 9.85 14.98 -5.17
CA LYS A 51 10.40 16.20 -4.55
C LYS A 51 9.29 16.93 -3.78
N GLY A 52 9.54 17.30 -2.53
CA GLY A 52 8.57 17.90 -1.62
C GLY A 52 7.82 16.92 -0.71
N VAL A 53 7.80 15.62 -1.01
CA VAL A 53 7.28 14.58 -0.10
C VAL A 53 8.39 14.07 0.83
N GLN A 54 9.62 13.90 0.33
CA GLN A 54 10.77 13.44 1.14
C GLN A 54 11.19 14.41 2.26
N ASP A 55 10.97 15.71 2.07
CA ASP A 55 11.49 16.74 2.97
C ASP A 55 10.78 16.74 4.35
N GLN A 56 9.73 15.92 4.50
CA GLN A 56 9.05 15.67 5.76
C GLN A 56 9.75 14.61 6.64
N SER A 57 11.02 14.30 6.38
CA SER A 57 11.82 13.25 7.06
C SER A 57 11.81 13.29 8.60
N GLN A 58 11.44 14.42 9.20
CA GLN A 58 11.20 14.56 10.65
C GLN A 58 9.93 13.83 11.15
N ARG A 59 9.05 13.35 10.25
CA ARG A 59 7.76 12.71 10.59
C ARG A 59 7.74 11.18 10.35
N GLY A 60 8.89 10.58 10.05
CA GLY A 60 9.00 9.16 9.71
C GLY A 60 8.65 8.85 8.25
N SER A 61 8.68 7.57 7.88
CA SER A 61 8.41 7.14 6.50
C SER A 61 6.94 7.25 6.14
N LEU A 62 6.65 7.79 4.94
CA LEU A 62 5.30 7.85 4.39
C LEU A 62 4.69 6.45 4.24
N PHE A 63 5.50 5.45 3.90
CA PHE A 63 5.02 4.08 3.76
C PHE A 63 4.53 3.52 5.10
N THR A 64 5.35 3.61 6.15
CA THR A 64 4.94 3.25 7.51
C THR A 64 3.72 4.07 7.98
N LEU A 65 3.66 5.36 7.64
CA LEU A 65 2.51 6.20 8.00
C LEU A 65 1.21 5.70 7.34
N PHE A 66 1.25 5.25 6.09
CA PHE A 66 0.10 4.60 5.45
C PHE A 66 -0.26 3.28 6.16
N LEU A 67 0.71 2.45 6.53
CA LEU A 67 0.44 1.20 7.23
C LEU A 67 -0.11 1.41 8.66
N TYR A 68 0.17 2.56 9.28
CA TYR A 68 -0.32 2.92 10.61
C TYR A 68 -1.64 3.70 10.60
N SER A 69 -1.74 4.76 9.79
CA SER A 69 -2.87 5.68 9.69
C SER A 69 -3.07 6.17 8.25
N PRO A 70 -3.78 5.39 7.40
CA PRO A 70 -3.97 5.71 5.99
C PRO A 70 -4.58 7.08 5.70
N LEU A 71 -5.54 7.53 6.51
CA LEU A 71 -6.15 8.85 6.31
C LEU A 71 -5.13 9.96 6.58
N LEU A 72 -4.32 9.83 7.64
CA LEU A 72 -3.28 10.82 7.95
C LEU A 72 -2.24 10.86 6.84
N ALA A 73 -1.81 9.70 6.35
CA ALA A 73 -0.85 9.59 5.26
C ALA A 73 -1.41 10.21 3.96
N PHE A 74 -2.67 9.91 3.64
CA PHE A 74 -3.38 10.46 2.49
C PHE A 74 -3.50 11.98 2.58
N SER A 75 -3.93 12.50 3.72
CA SER A 75 -4.01 13.95 3.95
C SER A 75 -2.63 14.61 3.83
N SER A 76 -1.59 13.99 4.41
CA SER A 76 -0.21 14.49 4.36
C SER A 76 0.33 14.54 2.93
N VAL A 77 0.05 13.51 2.11
CA VAL A 77 0.51 13.48 0.71
C VAL A 77 -0.23 14.50 -0.16
N CYS A 78 -1.47 14.82 0.20
CA CYS A 78 -2.27 15.85 -0.46
C CYS A 78 -1.95 17.28 0.04
N GLY A 79 -0.97 17.46 0.94
CA GLY A 79 -0.59 18.77 1.47
C GLY A 79 -1.58 19.36 2.48
N LEU A 80 -2.46 18.55 3.07
CA LEU A 80 -3.42 18.99 4.09
C LEU A 80 -2.74 19.07 5.46
N ASN A 81 -2.67 20.27 6.02
CA ASN A 81 -2.11 20.51 7.35
C ASN A 81 -3.06 20.15 8.49
N SER A 82 -4.38 20.20 8.24
CA SER A 82 -5.40 19.81 9.21
C SER A 82 -6.69 19.42 8.48
N VAL A 83 -7.45 18.52 9.09
CA VAL A 83 -8.79 18.13 8.63
C VAL A 83 -9.76 18.39 9.77
N ARG A 84 -10.90 19.03 9.48
CA ARG A 84 -11.93 19.31 10.50
C ARG A 84 -12.41 17.99 11.11
N ALA A 85 -12.57 17.93 12.42
CA ALA A 85 -12.92 16.69 13.15
C ALA A 85 -14.15 15.96 12.55
N GLY A 86 -15.23 16.68 12.25
CA GLY A 86 -16.42 16.07 11.64
C GLY A 86 -16.17 15.50 10.23
N LEU A 87 -15.28 16.11 9.44
CA LEU A 87 -14.90 15.59 8.14
C LEU A 87 -13.95 14.38 8.27
N TRP A 88 -13.04 14.44 9.24
CA TRP A 88 -12.14 13.35 9.58
C TRP A 88 -12.90 12.07 9.94
N GLU A 89 -13.90 12.16 10.84
CA GLU A 89 -14.72 11.01 11.22
C GLU A 89 -15.49 10.41 10.05
N ARG A 90 -16.05 11.26 9.17
CA ARG A 90 -16.74 10.81 7.95
C ARG A 90 -15.78 10.11 6.98
N ALA A 91 -14.58 10.64 6.79
CA ALA A 91 -13.56 10.04 5.95
C ALA A 91 -13.02 8.72 6.52
N GLN A 92 -12.89 8.62 7.85
CA GLN A 92 -12.56 7.37 8.54
C GLN A 92 -13.64 6.31 8.33
N GLU A 93 -14.92 6.67 8.49
CA GLU A 93 -16.02 5.72 8.25
C GLU A 93 -16.06 5.26 6.79
N PHE A 94 -15.83 6.19 5.85
CA PHE A 94 -15.68 5.83 4.44
C PHE A 94 -14.53 4.85 4.23
N LEU A 95 -13.36 5.08 4.81
CA LEU A 95 -12.22 4.17 4.72
C LEU A 95 -12.52 2.79 5.32
N ARG A 96 -13.31 2.69 6.40
CA ARG A 96 -13.74 1.39 6.94
C ARG A 96 -14.55 0.60 5.91
N LYS A 97 -15.37 1.26 5.09
CA LYS A 97 -16.04 0.62 3.94
C LYS A 97 -15.03 0.15 2.90
N VAL A 98 -14.12 1.02 2.49
CA VAL A 98 -13.05 0.68 1.52
C VAL A 98 -12.23 -0.52 2.00
N TYR A 99 -11.93 -0.62 3.29
CA TYR A 99 -11.19 -1.75 3.87
C TYR A 99 -11.95 -3.07 3.78
N ARG A 100 -13.28 -3.05 3.94
CA ARG A 100 -14.11 -4.24 3.71
C ARG A 100 -14.05 -4.66 2.24
N ASP A 101 -14.12 -3.71 1.33
CA ASP A 101 -14.09 -3.96 -0.11
C ASP A 101 -12.72 -4.51 -0.56
N ILE A 102 -11.62 -3.96 -0.04
CA ILE A 102 -10.27 -4.50 -0.25
C ILE A 102 -10.16 -5.92 0.33
N GLY A 103 -10.69 -6.16 1.53
CA GLY A 103 -10.66 -7.48 2.13
C GLY A 103 -11.42 -8.52 1.33
N GLN A 104 -12.56 -8.16 0.74
CA GLN A 104 -13.31 -9.03 -0.18
C GLN A 104 -12.55 -9.28 -1.47
N MET A 105 -11.91 -8.26 -2.03
CA MET A 105 -11.09 -8.36 -3.23
C MET A 105 -9.93 -9.34 -3.03
N ILE A 106 -9.23 -9.26 -1.88
CA ILE A 106 -8.14 -10.18 -1.54
C ILE A 106 -8.67 -11.61 -1.39
N THR A 107 -9.72 -11.80 -0.58
CA THR A 107 -10.21 -13.16 -0.22
C THR A 107 -10.95 -13.89 -1.33
N ARG A 108 -11.47 -13.18 -2.33
CA ARG A 108 -12.20 -13.77 -3.47
C ARG A 108 -11.33 -13.95 -4.71
N SER A 109 -10.14 -13.34 -4.75
CA SER A 109 -9.27 -13.46 -5.91
C SER A 109 -8.70 -14.86 -6.03
N ARG A 110 -8.70 -15.39 -7.26
CA ARG A 110 -8.04 -16.66 -7.61
C ARG A 110 -6.61 -16.45 -8.11
N THR A 111 -6.21 -15.20 -8.36
CA THR A 111 -4.90 -14.83 -8.91
C THR A 111 -3.91 -14.38 -7.83
N ILE A 112 -4.40 -14.10 -6.62
CA ILE A 112 -3.55 -13.77 -5.47
C ILE A 112 -2.90 -15.05 -4.90
N ASP A 113 -1.60 -14.96 -4.63
CA ASP A 113 -0.84 -16.06 -4.04
C ASP A 113 -1.42 -16.48 -2.68
N GLN A 114 -1.48 -17.79 -2.45
CA GLN A 114 -2.05 -18.38 -1.23
C GLN A 114 -1.33 -17.92 0.05
N ALA A 115 -0.06 -17.50 -0.02
CA ALA A 115 0.66 -16.94 1.12
C ALA A 115 -0.06 -15.71 1.70
N PHE A 116 -0.60 -14.84 0.84
CA PHE A 116 -1.38 -13.68 1.31
C PHE A 116 -2.63 -14.12 2.08
N LEU A 117 -3.35 -15.12 1.58
CA LEU A 117 -4.58 -15.62 2.23
C LEU A 117 -4.30 -16.25 3.60
N GLN A 118 -3.17 -16.95 3.73
CA GLN A 118 -2.77 -17.54 5.01
C GLN A 118 -2.50 -16.46 6.07
N PHE A 119 -1.74 -15.41 5.72
CA PHE A 119 -1.53 -14.28 6.63
C PHE A 119 -2.77 -13.42 6.84
N PHE A 120 -3.67 -13.37 5.86
CA PHE A 120 -4.95 -12.66 6.00
C PHE A 120 -5.85 -13.29 7.07
N GLY A 121 -5.59 -14.53 7.50
CA GLY A 121 -6.26 -15.16 8.65
C GLY A 121 -6.00 -14.43 9.97
N ASP A 122 -4.84 -13.80 10.13
CA ASP A 122 -4.46 -13.02 11.30
C ASP A 122 -5.01 -11.58 11.21
N GLU A 123 -5.61 -11.07 12.29
CA GLU A 123 -6.28 -9.76 12.29
C GLU A 123 -5.31 -8.59 12.08
N PHE A 124 -4.13 -8.66 12.69
CA PHE A 124 -3.12 -7.61 12.59
C PHE A 124 -2.47 -7.58 11.20
N LEU A 125 -2.09 -8.74 10.67
CA LEU A 125 -1.52 -8.85 9.32
C LEU A 125 -2.56 -8.53 8.25
N ARG A 126 -3.82 -8.94 8.45
CA ARG A 126 -4.95 -8.54 7.58
C ARG A 126 -5.06 -7.02 7.48
N LEU A 127 -5.01 -6.33 8.62
CA LEU A 127 -5.08 -4.87 8.65
C LEU A 127 -3.92 -4.24 7.86
N LEU A 128 -2.70 -4.74 8.06
CA LEU A 128 -1.52 -4.27 7.32
C LEU A 128 -1.65 -4.49 5.80
N LEU A 129 -2.12 -5.66 5.37
CA LEU A 129 -2.35 -5.97 3.95
C LEU A 129 -3.39 -5.04 3.32
N ILE A 130 -4.50 -4.80 4.00
CA ILE A 130 -5.55 -3.90 3.52
C ILE A 130 -5.00 -2.48 3.36
N ARG A 131 -4.26 -1.99 4.36
CA ARG A 131 -3.66 -0.65 4.34
C ARG A 131 -2.58 -0.53 3.28
N PHE A 132 -1.80 -1.60 3.04
CA PHE A 132 -0.82 -1.67 1.96
C PHE A 132 -1.48 -1.54 0.58
N VAL A 133 -2.57 -2.26 0.33
CA VAL A 133 -3.29 -2.18 -0.95
C VAL A 133 -3.85 -0.77 -1.17
N PHE A 134 -4.44 -0.18 -0.14
CA PHE A 134 -4.90 1.21 -0.20
C PHE A 134 -3.75 2.21 -0.45
N CYS A 135 -2.61 2.05 0.24
CA CYS A 135 -1.40 2.84 0.04
C CYS A 135 -0.95 2.79 -1.42
N SER A 136 -0.80 1.58 -1.98
CA SER A 136 -0.35 1.41 -3.37
C SER A 136 -1.30 2.09 -4.35
N ALA A 137 -2.62 1.92 -4.19
CA ALA A 137 -3.60 2.54 -5.07
C ALA A 137 -3.62 4.07 -4.96
N ALA A 138 -3.56 4.60 -3.73
CA ALA A 138 -3.54 6.05 -3.51
C ALA A 138 -2.31 6.69 -4.15
N LEU A 139 -1.12 6.09 -3.98
CA LEU A 139 0.11 6.62 -4.58
C LEU A 139 0.08 6.48 -6.10
N ARG A 140 -0.37 5.36 -6.66
CA ARG A 140 -0.48 5.16 -8.12
C ARG A 140 -1.37 6.18 -8.82
N LEU A 141 -2.43 6.62 -8.16
CA LEU A 141 -3.38 7.57 -8.73
C LEU A 141 -2.97 9.04 -8.55
N HIS A 142 -2.08 9.33 -7.60
CA HIS A 142 -1.67 10.70 -7.27
C HIS A 142 -0.68 11.26 -8.29
N LYS A 143 -0.94 12.45 -8.86
CA LYS A 143 -0.19 13.04 -10.00
C LYS A 143 1.31 13.26 -9.78
N LEU A 144 1.73 13.35 -8.52
CA LEU A 144 3.14 13.50 -8.13
C LEU A 144 3.94 12.20 -8.27
N PHE A 145 3.30 11.04 -8.15
CA PHE A 145 3.95 9.73 -8.16
C PHE A 145 3.83 9.14 -9.57
N ARG A 146 4.93 9.12 -10.32
CA ARG A 146 4.93 8.72 -11.74
C ARG A 146 5.85 7.55 -12.04
N GLU A 147 6.88 7.39 -11.23
CA GLU A 147 7.89 6.37 -11.45
C GLU A 147 7.47 5.07 -10.77
N SER A 148 7.78 3.92 -11.37
CA SER A 148 7.50 2.62 -10.77
C SER A 148 8.11 2.47 -9.37
N GLN A 149 9.29 3.06 -9.16
CA GLN A 149 10.00 3.11 -7.88
C GLN A 149 9.31 3.95 -6.80
N SER A 150 8.30 4.75 -7.18
CA SER A 150 7.51 5.57 -6.28
C SER A 150 6.27 4.86 -5.71
N PHE A 151 6.08 3.59 -6.08
CA PHE A 151 4.99 2.76 -5.59
C PHE A 151 5.50 1.66 -4.67
N PRO A 152 4.75 1.34 -3.60
CA PRO A 152 5.07 0.17 -2.80
C PRO A 152 4.81 -1.09 -3.62
N GLU A 153 5.66 -2.08 -3.41
CA GLU A 153 5.61 -3.39 -4.08
C GLU A 153 5.51 -4.51 -3.05
N SER A 154 5.24 -5.73 -3.52
CA SER A 154 5.18 -6.90 -2.66
C SER A 154 5.92 -8.08 -3.26
N TYR A 155 6.30 -9.02 -2.40
CA TYR A 155 6.64 -10.38 -2.78
C TYR A 155 5.71 -11.36 -2.04
N PRO A 156 5.07 -12.32 -2.72
CA PRO A 156 4.87 -12.38 -4.16
C PRO A 156 4.21 -11.09 -4.70
N GLU A 157 4.36 -10.82 -6.00
CA GLU A 157 3.74 -9.64 -6.60
C GLU A 157 2.21 -9.78 -6.57
N LEU A 158 1.51 -8.77 -6.06
CA LEU A 158 0.05 -8.73 -6.15
C LEU A 158 -0.39 -8.48 -7.60
N PRO A 159 -1.45 -9.16 -8.08
CA PRO A 159 -1.99 -8.96 -9.43
C PRO A 159 -2.59 -7.55 -9.53
N LYS A 160 -1.86 -6.62 -10.14
CA LYS A 160 -2.14 -5.17 -10.06
C LYS A 160 -3.55 -4.80 -10.51
N LYS A 161 -3.96 -5.25 -11.71
CA LYS A 161 -5.28 -4.97 -12.29
C LYS A 161 -6.45 -5.45 -11.40
N ASP A 162 -6.25 -6.56 -10.70
CA ASP A 162 -7.26 -7.16 -9.83
C ASP A 162 -7.17 -6.62 -8.39
N THR A 163 -6.19 -5.77 -8.07
CA THR A 163 -5.92 -5.28 -6.71
C THR A 163 -5.72 -3.76 -6.69
N VAL A 164 -4.45 -3.32 -6.71
CA VAL A 164 -4.02 -1.95 -6.47
C VAL A 164 -4.36 -0.98 -7.61
N GLU A 165 -4.65 -1.50 -8.81
CA GLU A 165 -5.09 -0.73 -10.00
C GLU A 165 -6.56 -1.00 -10.34
N SER A 166 -7.29 -1.73 -9.51
CA SER A 166 -8.70 -2.06 -9.78
C SER A 166 -9.56 -0.79 -9.86
N GLY A 167 -10.46 -0.74 -10.85
CA GLY A 167 -11.35 0.42 -11.05
C GLY A 167 -12.25 0.72 -9.84
N LEU A 168 -12.59 -0.30 -9.03
CA LEU A 168 -13.29 -0.10 -7.76
C LEU A 168 -12.45 0.72 -6.77
N LEU A 169 -11.19 0.33 -6.58
CA LEU A 169 -10.31 0.99 -5.63
C LEU A 169 -9.94 2.41 -6.10
N GLN A 170 -9.75 2.61 -7.41
CA GLN A 170 -9.57 3.93 -7.98
C GLN A 170 -10.77 4.85 -7.69
N LYS A 171 -12.01 4.38 -7.88
CA LYS A 171 -13.22 5.14 -7.52
C LYS A 171 -13.23 5.52 -6.04
N HIS A 172 -12.85 4.60 -5.15
CA HIS A 172 -12.77 4.91 -3.72
C HIS A 172 -11.72 5.95 -3.37
N VAL A 173 -10.54 5.89 -4.00
CA VAL A 173 -9.49 6.90 -3.82
C VAL A 173 -10.00 8.28 -4.27
N LEU A 174 -10.65 8.36 -5.45
CA LEU A 174 -11.21 9.61 -5.97
C LEU A 174 -12.38 10.15 -5.14
N GLU A 175 -13.19 9.27 -4.55
CA GLU A 175 -14.28 9.64 -3.66
C GLU A 175 -13.73 10.22 -2.34
N LEU A 176 -12.72 9.58 -1.73
CA LEU A 176 -12.04 10.14 -0.56
C LEU A 176 -11.37 11.49 -0.89
N ALA A 177 -10.71 11.59 -2.05
CA ALA A 177 -10.10 12.84 -2.49
C ALA A 177 -11.14 13.95 -2.68
N ALA A 178 -12.33 13.63 -3.19
CA ALA A 178 -13.45 14.57 -3.31
C ALA A 178 -13.99 14.99 -1.94
N MET A 179 -14.13 14.06 -0.99
CA MET A 179 -14.55 14.38 0.38
C MET A 179 -13.59 15.39 1.05
N LEU A 180 -12.30 15.30 0.74
CA LEU A 180 -11.24 16.14 1.29
C LEU A 180 -10.91 17.36 0.42
N ASP A 181 -11.66 17.62 -0.65
CA ASP A 181 -11.46 18.74 -1.58
C ASP A 181 -10.05 18.79 -2.23
N VAL A 182 -9.49 17.61 -2.51
CA VAL A 182 -8.15 17.43 -3.12
C VAL A 182 -8.17 16.55 -4.36
N ARG A 183 -9.36 16.35 -4.95
CA ARG A 183 -9.56 15.50 -6.13
C ARG A 183 -8.70 15.90 -7.32
N ASN A 184 -8.44 17.19 -7.48
CA ASN A 184 -7.59 17.74 -8.55
C ASN A 184 -6.14 17.22 -8.53
N LEU A 185 -5.66 16.66 -7.41
CA LEU A 185 -4.33 16.06 -7.28
C LEU A 185 -4.23 14.65 -7.88
N PHE A 186 -5.35 14.05 -8.25
CA PHE A 186 -5.42 12.67 -8.74
C PHE A 186 -5.75 12.63 -10.23
N TRP A 187 -5.27 11.58 -10.90
CA TRP A 187 -5.70 11.27 -12.26
C TRP A 187 -7.14 10.74 -12.24
N GLU A 188 -7.96 11.26 -13.14
CA GLU A 188 -9.23 10.64 -13.47
C GLU A 188 -8.95 9.75 -14.68
N GLU A 189 -9.25 8.45 -14.61
CA GLU A 189 -9.32 7.67 -15.84
C GLU A 189 -10.36 8.36 -16.73
N SER A 190 -9.89 8.93 -17.84
CA SER A 190 -10.75 9.20 -18.98
C SER A 190 -11.45 7.89 -19.29
N GLN A 191 -12.78 7.85 -19.19
CA GLN A 191 -13.59 6.75 -19.68
C GLN A 191 -12.99 6.33 -21.02
N GLU A 192 -12.40 5.14 -21.08
CA GLU A 192 -11.89 4.63 -22.34
C GLU A 192 -13.07 4.60 -23.30
N THR A 193 -13.02 5.56 -24.24
CA THR A 193 -13.74 5.56 -25.49
C THR A 193 -13.67 4.15 -26.07
N TYR A 194 -14.81 3.48 -26.12
CA TYR A 194 -15.05 2.32 -26.95
C TYR A 194 -16.36 2.54 -27.71
#